data_AF-A0AAW2GP96-F1
#
_entry.id   AF-A0AAW2GP96-F1
#
_cell.length_a   1.000
_cell.length_b   1.000
_cell.length_c   1.000
_cell.angle_alpha   90.00
_cell.angle_beta   90.00
_cell.angle_gamma   90.00
#
_symmetry.space_group_name_H-M   'P 1'
#
loop_
_entity.id
_entity.type
_entity.pdbx_description
1 polymer ?
#
loop_
_entity_poly.entity_id
_entity_poly.type
_entity_poly.pdbx_seq_one_letter_code
_entity_poly.pdbx_strand_id
1 'polypeptide(L)'
;MKFKCKLCLIYSFLIFRIPLITSVTTPLPPTIESTIEFTVTDSGTTEEGDKVEMPRVPLTEQVMDHNIRMSDVPDVDPEATNVPDSSLDRNRVLRDVAYFIRAHKFHDYDRRYYKSAEEATCRLYEEFPKPGLRSLHWEVRKHCEASFIECLKYLERIVRLTALRREDDTVTIVREQKWSTANNTEQILAAQRDCQIAQRRDNLVAAPFQGPIERFQWRTTVSYYMCWYTMLGAPELATFGEPCDNHANCLDEYGVHNKDPRADDTKPYACALYSFCPDHCCPMKHIRYMKDCYQSQNNPCYAENQPAHRKCTLNRDENRDFQALRANQINVSCECHRRGYEWSSRFGLCVDVNECVRGTHNCSRHNGENCLNLPGHYGCICRLGYVYNSETRQCVHSPEIDRALRICAKETKAAKAKSLFAEIAKTITRSAESRYACYGVNLPLILIVLTVHFYVFLI
;
A
#
# COMPACT_ATOMS: atom_id res chain seq x y z
N MET A 1 -25.88 -52.07 -30.25
CA MET A 1 -26.96 -52.79 -29.52
C MET A 1 -27.10 -52.15 -28.14
N LYS A 2 -28.28 -51.59 -27.82
CA LYS A 2 -29.27 -52.11 -26.83
C LYS A 2 -28.67 -52.22 -25.41
N PHE A 3 -28.96 -51.27 -24.50
CA PHE A 3 -30.11 -51.25 -23.55
C PHE A 3 -29.79 -52.01 -22.22
N LYS A 4 -30.24 -51.63 -21.00
CA LYS A 4 -31.18 -50.60 -20.49
C LYS A 4 -31.03 -50.48 -18.94
N CYS A 5 -31.32 -49.32 -18.33
CA CYS A 5 -32.04 -49.08 -17.02
C CYS A 5 -31.65 -49.90 -15.74
N LYS A 6 -31.94 -49.52 -14.48
CA LYS A 6 -32.68 -48.46 -13.74
C LYS A 6 -32.17 -48.51 -12.26
N LEU A 7 -32.55 -47.70 -11.26
CA LEU A 7 -33.54 -46.61 -11.06
C LEU A 7 -32.93 -45.52 -10.12
N CYS A 8 -33.72 -44.55 -9.69
CA CYS A 8 -33.39 -43.39 -8.85
C CYS A 8 -33.40 -43.63 -7.32
N LEU A 9 -32.73 -42.71 -6.61
CA LEU A 9 -33.28 -41.91 -5.50
C LEU A 9 -32.51 -40.57 -5.51
N ILE A 10 -32.97 -39.57 -6.26
CA ILE A 10 -33.72 -38.39 -5.76
C ILE A 10 -33.11 -37.79 -4.49
N TYR A 11 -32.35 -36.71 -4.62
CA TYR A 11 -32.49 -35.48 -3.83
C TYR A 11 -31.79 -34.31 -4.54
N SER A 12 -32.56 -33.51 -5.28
CA SER A 12 -32.09 -32.26 -5.89
C SER A 12 -32.39 -31.11 -4.94
N PHE A 13 -31.36 -30.50 -4.34
CA PHE A 13 -31.53 -29.25 -3.60
C PHE A 13 -31.41 -28.04 -4.52
N LEU A 14 -32.55 -27.58 -5.02
CA LEU A 14 -32.73 -26.24 -5.57
C LEU A 14 -32.55 -25.21 -4.45
N ILE A 15 -31.49 -24.40 -4.52
CA ILE A 15 -31.31 -23.26 -3.62
C ILE A 15 -32.17 -22.10 -4.14
N PHE A 16 -33.42 -22.03 -3.68
CA PHE A 16 -34.22 -20.80 -3.75
C PHE A 16 -33.69 -19.82 -2.69
N ARG A 17 -32.98 -18.77 -3.12
CA ARG A 17 -32.81 -17.56 -2.30
C ARG A 17 -34.03 -16.67 -2.48
N ILE A 18 -34.95 -16.72 -1.52
CA ILE A 18 -36.00 -15.71 -1.37
C ILE A 18 -35.44 -14.58 -0.48
N PRO A 19 -35.60 -13.30 -0.85
CA PRO A 19 -35.23 -12.19 0.03
C PRO A 19 -36.32 -11.99 1.10
N LEU A 20 -35.96 -12.08 2.39
CA LEU A 20 -36.83 -11.55 3.44
C LEU A 20 -36.65 -10.04 3.51
N ILE A 21 -37.66 -9.33 3.03
CA ILE A 21 -37.88 -7.91 3.33
C ILE A 21 -38.46 -7.85 4.74
N THR A 22 -37.76 -7.19 5.66
CA THR A 22 -38.34 -6.74 6.93
C THR A 22 -38.04 -5.26 7.10
N SER A 23 -39.05 -4.42 6.85
CA SER A 23 -39.01 -2.99 7.09
C SER A 23 -39.10 -2.70 8.60
N VAL A 24 -38.03 -2.17 9.18
CA VAL A 24 -38.06 -1.57 10.52
C VAL A 24 -37.84 -0.08 10.37
N THR A 25 -38.93 0.68 10.50
CA THR A 25 -38.94 2.15 10.41
C THR A 25 -38.73 2.74 11.81
N THR A 26 -37.60 3.40 12.05
CA THR A 26 -37.42 4.32 13.20
C THR A 26 -36.66 5.57 12.76
N PRO A 27 -36.91 6.75 13.36
CA PRO A 27 -36.65 8.03 12.71
C PRO A 27 -35.23 8.57 12.93
N LEU A 28 -34.72 9.27 11.91
CA LEU A 28 -33.57 10.17 12.04
C LEU A 28 -33.98 11.47 12.76
N PRO A 29 -33.15 12.01 13.67
CA PRO A 29 -33.35 13.36 14.24
C PRO A 29 -33.05 14.45 13.19
N PRO A 30 -33.59 15.67 13.34
CA PRO A 30 -33.61 16.66 12.29
C PRO A 30 -32.22 17.28 11.99
N THR A 31 -31.88 17.34 10.70
CA THR A 31 -30.85 18.24 10.18
C THR A 31 -31.33 19.68 10.28
N ILE A 32 -30.51 20.54 10.89
CA ILE A 32 -30.71 22.00 10.83
C ILE A 32 -30.21 22.47 9.47
N GLU A 33 -31.12 22.72 8.55
CA GLU A 33 -30.84 23.50 7.35
C GLU A 33 -30.66 24.97 7.77
N SER A 34 -29.44 25.49 7.67
CA SER A 34 -29.20 26.93 7.64
C SER A 34 -29.12 27.40 6.20
N THR A 35 -30.27 27.58 5.58
CA THR A 35 -30.40 28.26 4.28
C THR A 35 -29.94 29.71 4.44
N ILE A 36 -28.74 30.03 3.94
CA ILE A 36 -28.35 31.40 3.64
C ILE A 36 -28.47 31.55 2.14
N GLU A 37 -29.64 32.01 1.69
CA GLU A 37 -29.81 32.55 0.35
C GLU A 37 -28.95 33.81 0.24
N PHE A 38 -27.86 33.75 -0.53
CA PHE A 38 -27.16 34.96 -0.95
C PHE A 38 -27.71 35.41 -2.29
N THR A 39 -28.83 36.13 -2.24
CA THR A 39 -29.39 36.86 -3.37
C THR A 39 -28.42 37.97 -3.76
N VAL A 40 -27.61 37.71 -4.80
CA VAL A 40 -26.85 38.78 -5.47
C VAL A 40 -27.83 39.65 -6.25
N THR A 41 -28.43 40.63 -5.56
CA THR A 41 -29.04 41.78 -6.20
C THR A 41 -27.93 42.62 -6.82
N ASP A 42 -27.87 42.64 -8.15
CA ASP A 42 -27.03 43.56 -8.89
C ASP A 42 -27.51 45.00 -8.67
N SER A 43 -26.75 45.76 -7.88
CA SER A 43 -26.85 47.21 -7.78
C SER A 43 -25.45 47.79 -7.66
N GLY A 44 -24.91 48.20 -8.80
CA GLY A 44 -23.51 48.61 -8.90
C GLY A 44 -23.15 49.84 -8.06
N THR A 45 -21.95 49.83 -7.49
CA THR A 45 -21.12 51.03 -7.35
C THR A 45 -19.67 50.66 -7.69
N THR A 46 -18.97 51.61 -8.32
CA THR A 46 -17.67 51.41 -8.97
C THR A 46 -16.50 51.45 -7.99
N GLU A 47 -15.70 50.38 -7.94
CA GLU A 47 -14.28 50.47 -7.63
C GLU A 47 -13.48 49.65 -8.66
N GLU A 48 -12.56 50.30 -9.36
CA GLU A 48 -11.66 49.68 -10.34
C GLU A 48 -10.56 48.88 -9.63
N GLY A 49 -10.91 47.66 -9.19
CA GLY A 49 -9.92 46.64 -8.88
C GLY A 49 -9.38 46.02 -10.16
N ASP A 50 -8.08 46.21 -10.41
CA ASP A 50 -7.37 45.78 -11.61
C ASP A 50 -7.56 44.26 -11.86
N LYS A 51 -8.50 43.91 -12.74
CA LYS A 51 -8.68 42.52 -13.18
C LYS A 51 -7.55 42.20 -14.14
N VAL A 52 -6.44 41.73 -13.58
CA VAL A 52 -5.35 41.10 -14.35
C VAL A 52 -5.94 39.88 -15.08
N GLU A 53 -6.44 40.10 -16.29
CA GLU A 53 -6.96 39.05 -17.15
C GLU A 53 -5.78 38.22 -17.66
N MET A 54 -5.43 37.23 -16.85
CA MET A 54 -4.29 36.35 -17.13
C MET A 54 -4.51 35.64 -18.48
N PRO A 55 -3.50 35.63 -19.37
CA PRO A 55 -3.63 34.95 -20.66
C PRO A 55 -3.95 33.47 -20.43
N ARG A 56 -5.03 33.00 -21.05
CA ARG A 56 -5.47 31.61 -20.92
C ARG A 56 -4.44 30.70 -21.59
N VAL A 57 -3.76 29.88 -20.80
CA VAL A 57 -2.92 28.79 -21.31
C VAL A 57 -3.86 27.76 -21.98
N PRO A 58 -3.52 27.25 -23.19
CA PRO A 58 -4.35 26.29 -23.90
C PRO A 58 -4.65 25.05 -23.06
N LEU A 59 -5.87 24.53 -23.22
CA LEU A 59 -6.30 23.31 -22.53
C LEU A 59 -5.44 22.12 -22.98
N THR A 60 -5.27 21.13 -22.11
CA THR A 60 -4.53 19.88 -22.35
C THR A 60 -4.77 19.27 -23.75
N GLU A 61 -6.02 19.23 -24.20
CA GLU A 61 -6.44 18.66 -25.50
C GLU A 61 -5.92 19.44 -26.71
N GLN A 62 -5.48 20.69 -26.53
CA GLN A 62 -4.94 21.59 -27.56
C GLN A 62 -3.42 21.52 -27.67
N VAL A 63 -2.74 20.92 -26.68
CA VAL A 63 -1.26 20.78 -26.61
C VAL A 63 -0.81 19.34 -26.87
N MET A 64 -1.70 18.36 -26.67
CA MET A 64 -1.45 16.93 -26.87
C MET A 64 -1.61 16.48 -28.33
N ASP A 65 -0.60 16.69 -29.18
CA ASP A 65 -0.48 15.91 -30.41
C ASP A 65 -0.16 14.45 -30.07
N HIS A 66 -1.03 13.54 -30.51
CA HIS A 66 -0.93 12.11 -30.25
C HIS A 66 0.26 11.44 -30.94
N ASN A 67 0.96 12.15 -31.85
CA ASN A 67 2.11 11.67 -32.60
C ASN A 67 3.47 12.11 -32.02
N ILE A 68 3.51 13.10 -31.12
CA ILE A 68 4.77 13.58 -30.53
C ILE A 68 5.33 12.49 -29.60
N ARG A 69 6.56 12.07 -29.88
CA ARG A 69 7.34 11.24 -28.95
C ARG A 69 8.15 12.15 -28.04
N MET A 70 8.30 11.75 -26.78
CA MET A 70 9.05 12.50 -25.76
C MET A 70 10.59 12.52 -26.00
N SER A 71 11.02 12.24 -27.24
CA SER A 71 12.39 12.33 -27.75
C SER A 71 12.70 13.68 -28.40
N ASP A 72 11.68 14.50 -28.67
CA ASP A 72 11.77 15.59 -29.64
C ASP A 72 11.86 16.99 -28.98
N VAL A 73 12.19 17.03 -27.67
CA VAL A 73 12.45 18.27 -26.93
C VAL A 73 13.92 18.66 -27.14
N PRO A 74 14.25 19.92 -27.52
CA PRO A 74 15.63 20.34 -27.77
C PRO A 74 16.54 20.15 -26.56
N ASP A 75 17.79 19.74 -26.80
CA ASP A 75 18.81 19.67 -25.75
C ASP A 75 19.00 21.03 -25.07
N VAL A 76 18.86 21.04 -23.75
CA VAL A 76 19.13 22.22 -22.92
C VAL A 76 20.63 22.53 -22.94
N ASP A 77 20.94 23.80 -23.16
CA ASP A 77 22.27 24.39 -23.19
C ASP A 77 23.17 23.90 -22.03
N PRO A 78 24.33 23.27 -22.32
CA PRO A 78 25.25 22.77 -21.30
C PRO A 78 25.94 23.88 -20.47
N GLU A 79 25.86 25.15 -20.87
CA GLU A 79 26.51 26.26 -20.14
C GLU A 79 25.70 26.76 -18.92
N ALA A 80 24.49 26.22 -18.69
CA ALA A 80 23.61 26.58 -17.56
C ALA A 80 24.01 25.97 -16.18
N THR A 81 25.23 25.43 -16.03
CA THR A 81 25.69 24.78 -14.78
C THR A 81 27.14 25.14 -14.41
N ASN A 82 27.33 26.32 -13.83
CA ASN A 82 28.49 26.66 -13.00
C ASN A 82 28.09 27.62 -11.86
N VAL A 83 27.34 27.10 -10.88
CA VAL A 83 27.10 27.78 -9.60
C VAL A 83 27.94 27.10 -8.52
N PRO A 84 28.78 27.81 -7.74
CA PRO A 84 29.62 27.19 -6.71
C PRO A 84 28.81 26.45 -5.64
N ASP A 85 29.29 25.28 -5.26
CA ASP A 85 28.63 24.30 -4.36
C ASP A 85 28.45 24.80 -2.90
N SER A 86 28.97 26.00 -2.57
CA SER A 86 29.11 26.49 -1.20
C SER A 86 27.93 27.32 -0.66
N SER A 87 26.85 27.55 -1.42
CA SER A 87 25.71 28.37 -0.98
C SER A 87 24.35 27.66 -0.95
N LEU A 88 24.31 26.34 -1.15
CA LEU A 88 23.06 25.58 -1.19
C LEU A 88 22.57 25.24 0.23
N ASP A 89 21.59 25.99 0.74
CA ASP A 89 20.82 25.55 1.93
C ASP A 89 19.95 24.36 1.53
N ARG A 90 20.53 23.15 1.64
CA ARG A 90 19.86 21.88 1.33
C ARG A 90 18.56 21.69 2.10
N ASN A 91 18.47 22.20 3.34
CA ASN A 91 17.27 22.05 4.15
C ASN A 91 16.16 22.97 3.62
N ARG A 92 16.47 24.21 3.21
CA ARG A 92 15.52 25.07 2.48
C ARG A 92 15.02 24.37 1.21
N VAL A 93 15.91 23.90 0.36
CA VAL A 93 15.53 23.23 -0.90
C VAL A 93 14.63 22.04 -0.65
N LEU A 94 14.96 21.20 0.34
CA LEU A 94 14.12 20.06 0.72
C LEU A 94 12.74 20.47 1.19
N ARG A 95 12.61 21.54 1.99
CA ARG A 95 11.32 22.07 2.44
C ARG A 95 10.48 22.62 1.29
N ASP A 96 11.09 23.36 0.36
CA ASP A 96 10.42 23.95 -0.80
C ASP A 96 9.93 22.85 -1.77
N VAL A 97 10.78 21.84 -2.06
CA VAL A 97 10.41 20.66 -2.85
C VAL A 97 9.34 19.83 -2.13
N ALA A 98 9.46 19.61 -0.83
CA ALA A 98 8.47 18.87 -0.04
C ALA A 98 7.11 19.58 0.00
N TYR A 99 7.08 20.90 0.11
CA TYR A 99 5.85 21.69 0.00
C TYR A 99 5.18 21.48 -1.37
N PHE A 100 5.93 21.63 -2.46
CA PHE A 100 5.39 21.48 -3.81
C PHE A 100 4.85 20.07 -4.11
N ILE A 101 5.47 19.03 -3.53
CA ILE A 101 5.01 17.64 -3.67
C ILE A 101 3.90 17.28 -2.68
N ARG A 102 3.80 17.90 -1.49
CA ARG A 102 2.60 17.77 -0.62
C ARG A 102 1.34 18.28 -1.33
N ALA A 103 1.44 19.43 -2.01
CA ALA A 103 0.34 19.95 -2.81
C ALA A 103 -0.10 18.95 -3.89
N HIS A 104 0.86 18.26 -4.53
CA HIS A 104 0.55 17.17 -5.45
C HIS A 104 -0.15 16.00 -4.76
N LYS A 105 0.44 15.46 -3.68
CA LYS A 105 -0.05 14.28 -2.93
C LYS A 105 -1.46 14.45 -2.38
N PHE A 106 -1.84 15.66 -1.93
CA PHE A 106 -3.08 15.88 -1.21
C PHE A 106 -4.18 16.60 -2.02
N HIS A 107 -3.87 17.26 -3.14
CA HIS A 107 -4.82 18.11 -3.88
C HIS A 107 -4.85 17.90 -5.40
N ASP A 108 -3.88 17.17 -5.97
CA ASP A 108 -3.83 16.90 -7.42
C ASP A 108 -4.49 15.56 -7.75
N TYR A 109 -4.81 15.35 -9.02
CA TYR A 109 -5.55 14.17 -9.49
C TYR A 109 -4.96 13.67 -10.81
N ASP A 110 -5.40 12.50 -11.27
CA ASP A 110 -4.86 11.91 -12.50
C ASP A 110 -5.42 12.59 -13.76
N ARG A 111 -4.73 13.64 -14.18
CA ARG A 111 -5.04 14.48 -15.36
C ARG A 111 -4.95 13.74 -16.70
N ARG A 112 -4.55 12.45 -16.71
CA ARG A 112 -4.58 11.60 -17.90
C ARG A 112 -5.98 11.06 -18.19
N TYR A 113 -6.86 11.01 -17.18
CA TYR A 113 -8.18 10.38 -17.27
C TYR A 113 -9.34 11.32 -16.90
N TYR A 114 -9.08 12.40 -16.15
CA TYR A 114 -10.11 13.33 -15.68
C TYR A 114 -9.78 14.77 -16.09
N LYS A 115 -10.81 15.56 -16.42
CA LYS A 115 -10.61 16.97 -16.83
C LYS A 115 -10.59 17.92 -15.64
N SER A 116 -11.27 17.56 -14.54
CA SER A 116 -11.39 18.39 -13.35
C SER A 116 -11.22 17.57 -12.05
N ALA A 117 -11.04 18.26 -10.93
CA ALA A 117 -10.86 17.62 -9.62
C ALA A 117 -12.17 17.03 -9.08
N GLU A 118 -13.31 17.61 -9.48
CA GLU A 118 -14.65 17.25 -9.07
C GLU A 118 -15.12 15.92 -9.70
N GLU A 119 -14.62 15.61 -10.90
CA GLU A 119 -14.84 14.33 -11.59
C GLU A 119 -13.91 13.21 -11.07
N ALA A 120 -12.78 13.57 -10.46
CA ALA A 120 -11.70 12.66 -10.14
C ALA A 120 -11.71 12.20 -8.67
N THR A 121 -11.41 10.92 -8.44
CA THR A 121 -11.09 10.46 -7.06
C THR A 121 -9.62 10.73 -6.75
N CYS A 122 -9.36 11.82 -6.01
CA CYS A 122 -8.02 12.15 -5.53
C CYS A 122 -7.51 11.12 -4.50
N ARG A 123 -6.53 10.28 -4.88
CA ARG A 123 -6.00 9.18 -4.05
C ARG A 123 -4.47 9.10 -3.99
N LEU A 124 -3.76 10.17 -4.40
CA LEU A 124 -2.29 10.18 -4.45
C LEU A 124 -1.61 10.04 -3.07
N TYR A 125 -2.35 10.26 -1.99
CA TYR A 125 -1.92 9.98 -0.61
C TYR A 125 -2.09 8.51 -0.20
N GLU A 126 -2.94 7.74 -0.88
CA GLU A 126 -3.18 6.30 -0.63
C GLU A 126 -2.13 5.47 -1.38
N GLU A 127 -2.00 5.74 -2.69
CA GLU A 127 -1.15 4.99 -3.61
C GLU A 127 -0.67 5.89 -4.77
N PHE A 128 0.40 5.49 -5.45
CA PHE A 128 0.80 6.11 -6.71
C PHE A 128 -0.24 5.83 -7.81
N PRO A 129 -0.33 6.66 -8.86
CA PRO A 129 -1.32 6.50 -9.93
C PRO A 129 -1.41 5.09 -10.51
N LYS A 130 -2.63 4.59 -10.73
CA LYS A 130 -2.90 3.30 -11.39
C LYS A 130 -3.65 3.51 -12.71
N PRO A 131 -3.10 3.05 -13.86
CA PRO A 131 -1.76 2.47 -14.03
C PRO A 131 -0.66 3.52 -13.81
N GLY A 132 0.54 3.07 -13.39
CA GLY A 132 1.69 3.95 -13.19
C GLY A 132 2.09 4.71 -14.46
N LEU A 133 2.99 5.70 -14.33
CA LEU A 133 3.51 6.41 -15.50
C LEU A 133 4.21 5.44 -16.46
N ARG A 134 3.74 5.38 -17.72
CA ARG A 134 4.36 4.61 -18.81
C ARG A 134 5.81 5.02 -19.03
N SER A 135 6.08 6.32 -18.93
CA SER A 135 7.39 6.94 -19.06
C SER A 135 7.54 8.04 -18.02
N LEU A 136 8.68 8.07 -17.32
CA LEU A 136 9.03 9.13 -16.38
C LEU A 136 9.31 10.44 -17.12
N HIS A 137 9.14 11.58 -16.45
CA HIS A 137 9.57 12.87 -16.99
C HIS A 137 11.08 12.84 -17.23
N TRP A 138 11.50 13.17 -18.45
CA TRP A 138 12.86 12.89 -18.91
C TRP A 138 13.93 13.71 -18.17
N GLU A 139 13.69 15.00 -17.90
CA GLU A 139 14.63 15.84 -17.13
C GLU A 139 14.80 15.38 -15.68
N VAL A 140 13.68 15.14 -14.97
CA VAL A 140 13.70 14.61 -13.60
C VAL A 140 14.51 13.30 -13.58
N ARG A 141 14.25 12.41 -14.54
CA ARG A 141 14.99 11.15 -14.69
C ARG A 141 16.49 11.40 -14.92
N LYS A 142 16.86 12.27 -15.86
CA LYS A 142 18.26 12.63 -16.20
C LYS A 142 19.06 13.08 -14.97
N HIS A 143 18.48 13.93 -14.13
CA HIS A 143 19.14 14.45 -12.94
C HIS A 143 19.04 13.51 -11.72
N CYS A 144 17.90 12.87 -11.51
CA CYS A 144 17.66 12.03 -10.32
C CYS A 144 18.17 10.59 -10.42
N GLU A 145 18.47 10.07 -11.62
CA GLU A 145 19.27 8.84 -11.79
C GLU A 145 20.78 9.10 -11.58
N ALA A 146 21.25 10.34 -11.76
CA ALA A 146 22.67 10.67 -11.62
C ALA A 146 23.12 10.71 -10.14
N SER A 147 22.43 11.48 -9.30
CA SER A 147 22.59 11.42 -7.84
C SER A 147 21.45 12.16 -7.11
N PHE A 148 21.36 11.96 -5.80
CA PHE A 148 20.44 12.73 -4.95
C PHE A 148 20.73 14.24 -4.97
N ILE A 149 22.00 14.64 -4.99
CA ILE A 149 22.41 16.06 -4.99
C ILE A 149 22.08 16.73 -6.33
N GLU A 150 22.35 16.05 -7.46
CA GLU A 150 21.99 16.56 -8.78
C GLU A 150 20.47 16.58 -9.00
N CYS A 151 19.74 15.62 -8.42
CA CYS A 151 18.28 15.70 -8.30
C CYS A 151 17.87 17.00 -7.61
N LEU A 152 18.33 17.26 -6.37
CA LEU A 152 17.94 18.46 -5.61
C LEU A 152 18.29 19.78 -6.33
N LYS A 153 19.48 19.90 -6.93
CA LYS A 153 19.87 21.08 -7.73
C LYS A 153 18.91 21.33 -8.90
N TYR A 154 18.52 20.27 -9.60
CA TYR A 154 17.53 20.38 -10.67
C TYR A 154 16.14 20.76 -10.15
N LEU A 155 15.66 20.08 -9.09
CA LEU A 155 14.34 20.34 -8.51
C LEU A 155 14.22 21.77 -7.96
N GLU A 156 15.27 22.30 -7.33
CA GLU A 156 15.33 23.68 -6.85
C GLU A 156 15.07 24.68 -8.00
N ARG A 157 15.77 24.52 -9.13
CA ARG A 157 15.62 25.42 -10.29
C ARG A 157 14.18 25.45 -10.80
N ILE A 158 13.51 24.30 -10.85
CA ILE A 158 12.12 24.22 -11.32
C ILE A 158 11.14 24.78 -10.28
N VAL A 159 11.25 24.40 -9.01
CA VAL A 159 10.32 24.85 -7.94
C VAL A 159 10.42 26.36 -7.68
N ARG A 160 11.60 26.98 -7.89
CA ARG A 160 11.73 28.44 -7.81
C ARG A 160 10.96 29.20 -8.91
N LEU A 161 10.59 28.54 -10.01
CA LEU A 161 9.85 29.14 -11.14
C LEU A 161 8.33 28.95 -11.04
N THR A 162 7.84 28.18 -10.06
CA THR A 162 6.39 27.91 -9.90
C THR A 162 5.69 29.10 -9.25
N ALA A 163 4.43 29.36 -9.64
CA ALA A 163 3.74 30.58 -9.24
C ALA A 163 3.25 30.59 -7.78
N LEU A 164 3.17 29.44 -7.12
CA LEU A 164 2.93 29.31 -5.67
C LEU A 164 4.15 28.65 -5.03
N ARG A 165 4.88 29.39 -4.19
CA ARG A 165 6.08 28.91 -3.50
C ARG A 165 5.80 28.75 -2.01
N ARG A 166 6.64 27.99 -1.28
CA ARG A 166 6.51 27.80 0.17
C ARG A 166 6.56 29.13 0.94
N GLU A 167 7.38 30.07 0.49
CA GLU A 167 7.49 31.41 1.08
C GLU A 167 6.25 32.31 0.86
N ASP A 168 5.37 31.98 -0.09
CA ASP A 168 4.10 32.68 -0.34
C ASP A 168 2.91 32.06 0.41
N ASP A 169 3.13 30.94 1.12
CA ASP A 169 2.09 30.17 1.79
C ASP A 169 1.69 30.80 3.14
N THR A 170 0.38 30.99 3.35
CA THR A 170 -0.17 31.60 4.58
C THR A 170 0.29 30.89 5.84
N VAL A 171 0.34 29.55 5.84
CA VAL A 171 0.73 28.77 7.02
C VAL A 171 2.21 28.98 7.32
N THR A 172 3.06 29.04 6.29
CA THR A 172 4.49 29.33 6.41
C THR A 172 4.73 30.76 6.91
N ILE A 173 4.10 31.76 6.31
CA ILE A 173 4.18 33.18 6.72
C ILE A 173 3.77 33.34 8.20
N VAL A 174 2.65 32.75 8.61
CA VAL A 174 2.16 32.81 10.00
C VAL A 174 3.18 32.25 10.99
N ARG A 175 3.85 31.14 10.65
CA ARG A 175 4.86 30.49 11.49
C ARG A 175 6.14 31.33 11.58
N GLU A 176 6.65 31.79 10.44
CA GLU A 176 7.88 32.61 10.38
C GLU A 176 7.71 33.94 11.12
N GLN A 177 6.55 34.60 10.97
CA GLN A 177 6.21 35.85 11.66
C GLN A 177 5.67 35.66 13.09
N LYS A 178 5.47 34.41 13.54
CA LYS A 178 4.90 34.04 14.86
C LYS A 178 3.55 34.71 15.15
N TRP A 179 2.74 34.88 14.12
CA TRP A 179 1.42 35.52 14.22
C TRP A 179 0.41 34.64 14.92
N SER A 180 -0.57 35.28 15.59
CA SER A 180 -1.70 34.58 16.22
C SER A 180 -3.03 35.05 15.62
N THR A 181 -3.99 34.14 15.55
CA THR A 181 -5.35 34.43 15.06
C THR A 181 -6.15 35.39 15.94
N ALA A 182 -5.66 35.71 17.14
CA ALA A 182 -6.25 36.71 18.03
C ALA A 182 -5.70 38.13 17.77
N ASN A 183 -4.42 38.26 17.40
CA ASN A 183 -3.72 39.54 17.35
C ASN A 183 -3.44 40.03 15.91
N ASN A 184 -3.46 39.12 14.92
CA ASN A 184 -2.96 39.38 13.57
C ASN A 184 -3.99 39.05 12.47
N THR A 185 -5.28 39.08 12.79
CA THR A 185 -6.36 38.63 11.90
C THR A 185 -6.31 39.31 10.52
N GLU A 186 -6.09 40.62 10.46
CA GLU A 186 -6.01 41.37 9.19
C GLU A 186 -4.80 40.98 8.34
N GLN A 187 -3.63 40.79 8.97
CA GLN A 187 -2.40 40.38 8.29
C GLN A 187 -2.50 38.93 7.78
N ILE A 188 -3.12 38.04 8.56
CA ILE A 188 -3.39 36.65 8.16
C ILE A 188 -4.37 36.61 6.98
N LEU A 189 -5.43 37.43 7.00
CA LEU A 189 -6.39 37.54 5.89
C LEU A 189 -5.76 38.16 4.63
N ALA A 190 -4.82 39.10 4.77
CA ALA A 190 -4.05 39.62 3.64
C ALA A 190 -3.19 38.52 3.01
N ALA A 191 -2.32 37.87 3.80
CA ALA A 191 -1.48 36.76 3.33
C ALA A 191 -2.30 35.61 2.72
N GLN A 192 -3.49 35.32 3.27
CA GLN A 192 -4.40 34.32 2.70
C GLN A 192 -4.93 34.70 1.31
N ARG A 193 -5.29 35.97 1.09
CA ARG A 193 -5.72 36.43 -0.24
C ARG A 193 -4.59 36.32 -1.25
N ASP A 194 -3.38 36.70 -0.87
CA ASP A 194 -2.21 36.65 -1.73
C ASP A 194 -1.85 35.19 -2.09
N CYS A 195 -1.82 34.29 -1.11
CA CYS A 195 -1.62 32.85 -1.33
C CYS A 195 -2.71 32.26 -2.25
N GLN A 196 -3.99 32.61 -2.06
CA GLN A 196 -5.08 32.14 -2.92
C GLN A 196 -5.04 32.72 -4.34
N ILE A 197 -4.47 33.91 -4.54
CA ILE A 197 -4.20 34.47 -5.87
C ILE A 197 -3.05 33.69 -6.54
N ALA A 198 -1.95 33.47 -5.82
CA ALA A 198 -0.82 32.67 -6.28
C ALA A 198 -1.23 31.23 -6.63
N GLN A 199 -2.04 30.58 -5.79
CA GLN A 199 -2.56 29.23 -6.02
C GLN A 199 -3.46 29.15 -7.25
N ARG A 200 -4.35 30.12 -7.47
CA ARG A 200 -5.19 30.18 -8.68
C ARG A 200 -4.33 30.37 -9.93
N ARG A 201 -3.33 31.25 -9.89
CA ARG A 201 -2.36 31.45 -10.97
C ARG A 201 -1.56 30.17 -11.26
N ASP A 202 -1.09 29.49 -10.22
CA ASP A 202 -0.32 28.24 -10.32
C ASP A 202 -1.14 27.10 -10.94
N ASN A 203 -2.43 26.99 -10.59
CA ASN A 203 -3.34 26.00 -11.17
C ASN A 203 -3.76 26.32 -12.62
N LEU A 204 -3.86 27.61 -12.99
CA LEU A 204 -4.24 28.04 -14.35
C LEU A 204 -3.08 27.99 -15.34
N VAL A 205 -1.91 28.50 -14.95
CA VAL A 205 -0.77 28.65 -15.86
C VAL A 205 0.11 27.40 -15.86
N ALA A 206 0.20 26.69 -14.73
CA ALA A 206 1.09 25.55 -14.55
C ALA A 206 2.58 25.83 -14.84
N ALA A 207 3.04 27.09 -14.85
CA ALA A 207 4.45 27.42 -15.08
C ALA A 207 5.39 26.74 -14.05
N PRO A 208 6.61 26.32 -14.46
CA PRO A 208 7.22 26.50 -15.78
C PRO A 208 6.83 25.41 -16.83
N PHE A 209 5.85 24.55 -16.54
CA PHE A 209 5.45 23.46 -17.43
C PHE A 209 4.60 23.95 -18.61
N GLN A 210 4.68 23.25 -19.74
CA GLN A 210 3.89 23.46 -20.95
C GLN A 210 2.38 23.28 -20.73
N GLY A 211 1.99 22.54 -19.69
CA GLY A 211 0.61 22.41 -19.26
C GLY A 211 0.38 21.44 -18.11
N PRO A 212 -0.89 21.22 -17.72
CA PRO A 212 -1.23 20.45 -16.52
C PRO A 212 -0.83 18.97 -16.56
N ILE A 213 -0.77 18.33 -17.74
CA ILE A 213 -0.30 16.93 -17.86
C ILE A 213 1.21 16.83 -17.62
N GLU A 214 2.02 17.71 -18.21
CA GLU A 214 3.48 17.69 -17.98
C GLU A 214 3.80 17.96 -16.51
N ARG A 215 3.13 18.96 -15.91
CA ARG A 215 3.17 19.25 -14.47
C ARG A 215 2.85 18.02 -13.61
N PHE A 216 1.79 17.28 -13.97
CA PHE A 216 1.42 16.02 -13.28
C PHE A 216 2.49 14.94 -13.45
N GLN A 217 2.97 14.72 -14.68
CA GLN A 217 4.01 13.74 -14.98
C GLN A 217 5.32 14.06 -14.26
N TRP A 218 5.72 15.34 -14.23
CA TRP A 218 6.86 15.84 -13.48
C TRP A 218 6.69 15.57 -11.99
N ARG A 219 5.60 16.06 -11.38
CA ARG A 219 5.32 15.89 -9.94
C ARG A 219 5.28 14.43 -9.51
N THR A 220 4.58 13.57 -10.28
CA THR A 220 4.55 12.13 -10.00
C THR A 220 5.94 11.49 -10.16
N THR A 221 6.74 11.90 -11.16
CA THR A 221 8.12 11.42 -11.32
C THR A 221 9.00 11.83 -10.14
N VAL A 222 8.87 13.07 -9.67
CA VAL A 222 9.57 13.56 -8.47
C VAL A 222 9.13 12.80 -7.23
N SER A 223 7.83 12.55 -7.04
CA SER A 223 7.34 11.72 -5.93
C SER A 223 7.95 10.31 -5.95
N TYR A 224 8.08 9.67 -7.12
CA TYR A 224 8.76 8.37 -7.23
C TYR A 224 10.23 8.45 -6.75
N TYR A 225 11.03 9.40 -7.26
CA TYR A 225 12.45 9.50 -6.87
C TYR A 225 12.62 9.94 -5.41
N MET A 226 11.89 10.94 -4.94
CA MET A 226 12.02 11.45 -3.57
C MET A 226 11.50 10.43 -2.54
N CYS A 227 10.44 9.69 -2.85
CA CYS A 227 10.02 8.55 -2.03
C CYS A 227 11.07 7.45 -2.03
N TRP A 228 11.66 7.12 -3.18
CA TRP A 228 12.74 6.12 -3.26
C TRP A 228 13.99 6.52 -2.47
N TYR A 229 14.46 7.77 -2.57
CA TYR A 229 15.55 8.29 -1.74
C TYR A 229 15.19 8.27 -0.24
N THR A 230 13.92 8.47 0.10
CA THR A 230 13.42 8.28 1.47
C THR A 230 13.53 6.81 1.93
N MET A 231 13.20 5.84 1.08
CA MET A 231 13.36 4.40 1.37
C MET A 231 14.84 3.98 1.46
N LEU A 232 15.69 4.49 0.57
CA LEU A 232 17.14 4.28 0.61
C LEU A 232 17.78 4.84 1.89
N GLY A 233 17.27 5.96 2.41
CA GLY A 233 17.80 6.63 3.60
C GLY A 233 18.88 7.66 3.30
N ALA A 234 18.65 8.49 2.29
CA ALA A 234 19.47 9.70 2.09
C ALA A 234 19.44 10.55 3.38
N PRO A 235 20.58 10.80 4.05
CA PRO A 235 20.61 11.32 5.41
C PRO A 235 19.98 12.72 5.54
N GLU A 236 19.99 13.51 4.48
CA GLU A 236 19.35 14.83 4.42
C GLU A 236 17.82 14.76 4.52
N LEU A 237 17.21 13.60 4.18
CA LEU A 237 15.76 13.37 4.31
C LEU A 237 15.35 12.91 5.72
N ALA A 238 16.29 12.76 6.66
CA ALA A 238 15.98 12.31 8.01
C ALA A 238 15.15 13.35 8.79
N THR A 239 15.46 14.65 8.66
CA THR A 239 14.80 15.75 9.39
C THR A 239 14.84 17.03 8.54
N PHE A 240 13.74 17.77 8.44
CA PHE A 240 13.68 19.03 7.69
C PHE A 240 14.00 20.27 8.56
N GLY A 241 13.97 20.13 9.88
CA GLY A 241 14.19 21.19 10.85
C GLY A 241 12.98 22.12 11.02
N GLU A 242 11.83 21.78 10.44
CA GLU A 242 10.55 22.47 10.62
C GLU A 242 9.39 21.47 10.49
N PRO A 243 8.24 21.70 11.15
CA PRO A 243 7.12 20.77 11.11
C PRO A 243 6.41 20.78 9.74
N CYS A 244 6.23 19.62 9.15
CA CYS A 244 5.62 19.43 7.83
C CYS A 244 4.09 19.24 7.84
N ASP A 245 3.42 19.61 8.93
CA ASP A 245 2.01 19.38 9.25
C ASP A 245 1.05 20.37 8.53
N ASN A 246 1.25 20.49 7.22
CA ASN A 246 0.37 21.20 6.29
C ASN A 246 0.20 20.40 4.98
N HIS A 247 -0.92 20.59 4.30
CA HIS A 247 -1.18 19.96 2.99
C HIS A 247 -0.65 20.78 1.80
N ALA A 248 0.05 21.90 2.06
CA ALA A 248 0.53 22.88 1.07
C ALA A 248 -0.60 23.49 0.22
N ASN A 249 -1.57 24.12 0.89
CA ASN A 249 -2.85 24.55 0.32
C ASN A 249 -3.32 25.91 0.89
N CYS A 250 -2.39 26.84 1.17
CA CYS A 250 -2.67 28.03 1.97
C CYS A 250 -3.22 27.64 3.36
N LEU A 251 -3.90 28.57 4.05
CA LEU A 251 -4.68 28.22 5.25
C LEU A 251 -5.92 27.41 4.83
N ASP A 252 -6.04 26.18 5.31
CA ASP A 252 -7.17 25.28 5.05
C ASP A 252 -8.07 25.12 6.29
N GLU A 253 -9.06 24.21 6.21
CA GLU A 253 -10.03 23.94 7.29
C GLU A 253 -9.39 23.43 8.60
N TYR A 254 -8.15 22.95 8.56
CA TYR A 254 -7.40 22.51 9.74
C TYR A 254 -6.55 23.63 10.35
N GLY A 255 -6.48 24.80 9.70
CA GLY A 255 -5.77 25.99 10.16
C GLY A 255 -4.25 25.90 9.99
N VAL A 256 -3.50 26.54 10.90
CA VAL A 256 -2.03 26.66 10.81
C VAL A 256 -1.30 25.32 10.99
N HIS A 257 -1.96 24.34 11.59
CA HIS A 257 -1.39 23.03 11.94
C HIS A 257 -2.46 21.97 11.79
N ASN A 258 -2.31 21.05 10.83
CA ASN A 258 -3.28 19.97 10.67
C ASN A 258 -3.20 18.94 11.82
N LYS A 259 -2.10 18.93 12.59
CA LYS A 259 -1.85 18.03 13.73
C LYS A 259 -1.93 16.54 13.36
N ASP A 260 -1.61 16.21 12.12
CA ASP A 260 -1.52 14.81 11.69
C ASP A 260 -0.32 14.13 12.37
N PRO A 261 -0.51 13.05 13.15
CA PRO A 261 0.58 12.36 13.88
C PRO A 261 1.62 11.68 12.97
N ARG A 262 1.42 11.67 11.65
CA ARG A 262 2.41 11.27 10.64
C ARG A 262 3.39 12.40 10.29
N ALA A 263 2.98 13.66 10.46
CA ALA A 263 3.75 14.84 10.08
C ALA A 263 4.68 15.32 11.22
N ASP A 264 5.50 14.39 11.74
CA ASP A 264 6.31 14.59 12.94
C ASP A 264 7.82 14.63 12.62
N ASP A 265 8.37 15.84 12.49
CA ASP A 265 9.79 16.05 12.15
C ASP A 265 10.77 15.55 13.24
N THR A 266 10.30 15.20 14.43
CA THR A 266 11.15 14.58 15.47
C THR A 266 11.48 13.12 15.18
N LYS A 267 10.71 12.48 14.29
CA LYS A 267 10.91 11.09 13.87
C LYS A 267 11.68 11.05 12.54
N PRO A 268 12.83 10.34 12.48
CA PRO A 268 13.60 10.23 11.24
C PRO A 268 12.75 9.79 10.04
N TYR A 269 12.85 10.55 8.95
CA TYR A 269 12.15 10.36 7.68
C TYR A 269 10.63 10.53 7.71
N ALA A 270 10.00 10.84 8.84
CA ALA A 270 8.54 10.94 8.90
C ALA A 270 8.00 12.07 8.01
N CYS A 271 8.63 13.26 8.04
CA CYS A 271 8.25 14.36 7.14
C CYS A 271 8.55 14.09 5.66
N ALA A 272 9.58 13.31 5.34
CA ALA A 272 9.87 12.88 3.97
C ALA A 272 8.85 11.85 3.47
N LEU A 273 8.48 10.85 4.28
CA LEU A 273 7.39 9.90 3.99
C LEU A 273 6.05 10.63 3.85
N TYR A 274 5.74 11.54 4.76
CA TYR A 274 4.51 12.35 4.73
C TYR A 274 4.43 13.24 3.49
N SER A 275 5.57 13.74 2.98
CA SER A 275 5.61 14.61 1.80
C SER A 275 5.66 13.87 0.46
N PHE A 276 6.50 12.83 0.35
CA PHE A 276 6.86 12.24 -0.96
C PHE A 276 6.23 10.87 -1.24
N CYS A 277 5.89 10.10 -0.21
CA CYS A 277 5.38 8.72 -0.36
C CYS A 277 3.86 8.63 -0.15
N PRO A 278 3.15 7.76 -0.88
CA PRO A 278 1.81 7.33 -0.50
C PRO A 278 1.84 6.47 0.76
N ASP A 279 0.81 6.58 1.60
CA ASP A 279 0.73 5.89 2.88
C ASP A 279 -0.22 4.68 2.80
N HIS A 280 0.36 3.52 2.50
CA HIS A 280 -0.36 2.26 2.36
C HIS A 280 -0.89 1.73 3.70
N CYS A 281 -0.33 2.18 4.84
CA CYS A 281 -0.79 1.81 6.17
C CYS A 281 -1.89 2.73 6.69
N CYS A 282 -1.93 3.98 6.22
CA CYS A 282 -2.99 4.94 6.49
C CYS A 282 -3.42 5.69 5.21
N PRO A 283 -4.20 5.02 4.33
CA PRO A 283 -4.78 5.61 3.14
C PRO A 283 -5.97 6.52 3.50
N MET A 284 -5.69 7.55 4.30
CA MET A 284 -6.60 8.60 4.72
C MET A 284 -5.90 9.95 4.53
N LYS A 285 -6.60 10.93 3.94
CA LYS A 285 -6.04 12.26 3.65
C LYS A 285 -5.57 12.95 4.92
N HIS A 286 -6.41 12.97 5.95
CA HIS A 286 -6.16 13.55 7.26
C HIS A 286 -6.63 12.59 8.37
N ILE A 287 -5.93 12.59 9.50
CA ILE A 287 -6.29 11.88 10.73
C ILE A 287 -5.98 12.74 11.95
N ARG A 288 -6.63 12.48 13.09
CA ARG A 288 -6.23 13.06 14.39
C ARG A 288 -5.48 12.06 15.26
N TYR A 289 -5.72 10.76 15.08
CA TYR A 289 -5.08 9.71 15.84
C TYR A 289 -4.69 8.53 14.94
N MET A 290 -3.55 7.90 15.20
CA MET A 290 -3.14 6.68 14.46
C MET A 290 -4.14 5.52 14.57
N LYS A 291 -5.02 5.52 15.59
CA LYS A 291 -6.12 4.57 15.70
C LYS A 291 -7.10 4.66 14.53
N ASP A 292 -7.29 5.85 13.96
CA ASP A 292 -8.19 6.11 12.84
C ASP A 292 -7.72 5.28 11.61
N CYS A 293 -6.41 5.31 11.34
CA CYS A 293 -5.76 4.43 10.35
C CYS A 293 -6.00 2.95 10.64
N TYR A 294 -5.68 2.51 11.87
CA TYR A 294 -5.72 1.08 12.21
C TYR A 294 -7.13 0.49 12.13
N GLN A 295 -8.18 1.29 12.32
CA GLN A 295 -9.57 0.86 12.18
C GLN A 295 -10.22 1.19 10.83
N SER A 296 -9.49 1.81 9.90
CA SER A 296 -9.97 2.01 8.52
C SER A 296 -10.09 0.67 7.79
N GLN A 297 -11.17 0.49 7.03
CA GLN A 297 -11.34 -0.70 6.18
C GLN A 297 -10.29 -0.79 5.06
N ASN A 298 -9.68 0.35 4.71
CA ASN A 298 -8.62 0.43 3.70
C ASN A 298 -7.23 0.05 4.25
N ASN A 299 -7.07 -0.15 5.56
CA ASN A 299 -5.83 -0.64 6.15
C ASN A 299 -5.59 -2.10 5.72
N PRO A 300 -4.44 -2.45 5.12
CA PRO A 300 -4.11 -3.83 4.72
C PRO A 300 -4.29 -4.85 5.85
N CYS A 301 -4.04 -4.46 7.10
CA CYS A 301 -4.17 -5.34 8.25
C CYS A 301 -5.61 -5.54 8.76
N TYR A 302 -6.62 -4.91 8.16
CA TYR A 302 -7.99 -4.84 8.71
C TYR A 302 -8.75 -6.17 8.67
N ALA A 303 -8.65 -6.90 7.56
CA ALA A 303 -9.53 -8.04 7.26
C ALA A 303 -9.27 -9.28 8.13
N GLU A 304 -8.00 -9.67 8.29
CA GLU A 304 -7.60 -10.87 9.02
C GLU A 304 -7.47 -10.67 10.54
N ASN A 305 -7.43 -9.42 11.02
CA ASN A 305 -7.13 -9.11 12.42
C ASN A 305 -8.29 -8.45 13.18
N GLN A 306 -8.40 -8.85 14.45
CA GLN A 306 -9.23 -8.16 15.44
C GLN A 306 -8.72 -6.72 15.67
N PRO A 307 -9.58 -5.76 16.07
CA PRO A 307 -9.23 -4.34 16.22
C PRO A 307 -7.91 -4.02 16.93
N ALA A 308 -7.50 -4.83 17.92
CA ALA A 308 -6.26 -4.65 18.66
C ALA A 308 -4.98 -4.97 17.87
N HIS A 309 -5.04 -5.87 16.88
CA HIS A 309 -3.89 -6.38 16.12
C HIS A 309 -3.77 -5.78 14.70
N ARG A 310 -4.49 -4.69 14.42
CA ARG A 310 -4.50 -4.02 13.09
C ARG A 310 -3.35 -3.03 12.88
N LYS A 311 -2.28 -3.14 13.67
CA LYS A 311 -1.12 -2.25 13.55
C LYS A 311 -0.37 -2.56 12.25
N CYS A 312 -0.47 -1.64 11.29
CA CYS A 312 0.33 -1.64 10.07
C CYS A 312 1.63 -0.89 10.30
N THR A 313 2.73 -1.40 9.75
CA THR A 313 4.05 -0.76 9.78
C THR A 313 4.73 -0.87 8.42
N LEU A 314 5.54 0.12 8.06
CA LEU A 314 6.30 0.16 6.81
C LEU A 314 7.79 0.07 7.14
N ASN A 315 8.46 -1.00 6.68
CA ASN A 315 9.91 -1.09 6.79
C ASN A 315 10.56 -0.49 5.53
N ARG A 316 11.22 0.66 5.67
CA ARG A 316 11.93 1.34 4.57
C ARG A 316 12.99 0.46 3.91
N ASP A 317 13.68 -0.38 4.68
CA ASP A 317 14.78 -1.21 4.19
C ASP A 317 14.32 -2.35 3.27
N GLU A 318 13.06 -2.80 3.44
CA GLU A 318 12.39 -3.79 2.60
C GLU A 318 11.73 -3.18 1.35
N ASN A 319 11.76 -1.85 1.19
CA ASN A 319 11.05 -1.10 0.14
C ASN A 319 11.99 -0.27 -0.75
N ARG A 320 13.21 -0.75 -0.95
CA ARG A 320 14.27 -0.03 -1.71
C ARG A 320 14.22 -0.24 -3.23
N ASP A 321 13.33 -1.08 -3.76
CA ASP A 321 13.20 -1.29 -5.21
C ASP A 321 12.33 -0.21 -5.87
N PHE A 322 12.90 0.52 -6.82
CA PHE A 322 12.25 1.64 -7.51
C PHE A 322 11.08 1.21 -8.41
N GLN A 323 11.14 0.02 -9.02
CA GLN A 323 10.06 -0.46 -9.90
C GLN A 323 8.88 -0.99 -9.08
N ALA A 324 9.14 -1.68 -7.96
CA ALA A 324 8.14 -2.09 -7.00
C ALA A 324 7.39 -0.88 -6.40
N LEU A 325 8.13 0.16 -6.00
CA LEU A 325 7.56 1.45 -5.57
C LEU A 325 6.60 2.02 -6.63
N ARG A 326 7.07 2.16 -7.88
CA ARG A 326 6.24 2.65 -9.00
C ARG A 326 5.00 1.81 -9.30
N ALA A 327 5.05 0.52 -8.97
CA ALA A 327 3.97 -0.44 -9.19
C ALA A 327 3.02 -0.60 -7.99
N ASN A 328 3.20 0.18 -6.91
CA ASN A 328 2.50 0.03 -5.62
C ASN A 328 2.68 -1.37 -4.99
N GLN A 329 3.84 -2.01 -5.22
CA GLN A 329 4.21 -3.29 -4.62
C GLN A 329 4.99 -3.04 -3.32
N ILE A 330 4.31 -2.42 -2.35
CA ILE A 330 4.91 -1.99 -1.08
C ILE A 330 4.84 -3.12 -0.05
N ASN A 331 6.00 -3.48 0.50
CA ASN A 331 6.11 -4.43 1.59
C ASN A 331 5.78 -3.75 2.93
N VAL A 332 4.50 -3.75 3.30
CA VAL A 332 4.04 -3.43 4.67
C VAL A 332 4.09 -4.67 5.55
N SER A 333 4.23 -4.48 6.87
CA SER A 333 4.19 -5.52 7.89
C SER A 333 2.98 -5.34 8.81
N CYS A 334 2.18 -6.40 8.94
CA CYS A 334 1.07 -6.52 9.89
C CYS A 334 1.39 -7.53 10.99
N GLU A 335 0.76 -7.36 12.16
CA GLU A 335 0.76 -8.41 13.19
C GLU A 335 -0.14 -9.58 12.76
N CYS A 336 0.29 -10.82 12.99
CA CYS A 336 -0.51 -12.01 12.76
C CYS A 336 -0.96 -12.63 14.09
N HIS A 337 -2.27 -12.62 14.35
CA HIS A 337 -2.82 -13.14 15.62
C HIS A 337 -2.63 -14.67 15.79
N ARG A 338 -2.52 -15.43 14.69
CA ARG A 338 -2.33 -16.90 14.74
C ARG A 338 -0.85 -17.24 14.91
N ARG A 339 -0.53 -18.11 15.87
CA ARG A 339 0.82 -18.66 16.05
C ARG A 339 1.20 -19.55 14.86
N GLY A 340 2.47 -19.50 14.45
CA GLY A 340 2.96 -20.22 13.27
C GLY A 340 2.56 -19.59 11.93
N TYR A 341 2.06 -18.34 11.94
CA TYR A 341 1.77 -17.57 10.72
C TYR A 341 2.64 -16.31 10.65
N GLU A 342 3.03 -15.92 9.43
CA GLU A 342 3.75 -14.68 9.15
C GLU A 342 3.03 -13.86 8.07
N TRP A 343 3.21 -12.55 8.07
CA TRP A 343 2.53 -11.67 7.12
C TRP A 343 3.18 -11.75 5.73
N SER A 344 2.37 -11.95 4.69
CA SER A 344 2.81 -11.87 3.29
C SER A 344 2.21 -10.65 2.62
N SER A 345 3.02 -9.60 2.46
CA SER A 345 2.64 -8.37 1.75
C SER A 345 2.23 -8.60 0.30
N ARG A 346 2.81 -9.61 -0.37
CA ARG A 346 2.41 -10.03 -1.73
C ARG A 346 0.96 -10.48 -1.83
N PHE A 347 0.43 -11.12 -0.78
CA PHE A 347 -0.93 -11.66 -0.76
C PHE A 347 -1.89 -10.85 0.12
N GLY A 348 -1.39 -9.89 0.90
CA GLY A 348 -2.18 -9.09 1.83
C GLY A 348 -2.79 -9.91 2.97
N LEU A 349 -2.14 -11.01 3.38
CA LEU A 349 -2.66 -11.93 4.39
C LEU A 349 -1.56 -12.68 5.16
N CYS A 350 -1.91 -13.20 6.33
CA CYS A 350 -1.04 -14.05 7.15
C CYS A 350 -0.98 -15.47 6.55
N VAL A 351 0.21 -15.89 6.11
CA VAL A 351 0.48 -17.22 5.56
C VAL A 351 1.10 -18.14 6.61
N ASP A 352 0.89 -19.43 6.45
CA ASP A 352 1.46 -20.48 7.29
C ASP A 352 2.99 -20.52 7.15
N VAL A 353 3.72 -20.53 8.26
CA VAL A 353 5.18 -20.60 8.28
C VAL A 353 5.61 -22.04 8.09
N ASN A 354 6.26 -22.36 6.96
CA ASN A 354 6.74 -23.71 6.74
C ASN A 354 8.08 -23.97 7.44
N GLU A 355 8.07 -24.41 8.71
CA GLU A 355 9.31 -24.65 9.47
C GLU A 355 10.14 -25.80 8.90
N CYS A 356 9.52 -26.73 8.17
CA CYS A 356 10.21 -27.82 7.48
C CYS A 356 11.10 -27.32 6.32
N VAL A 357 10.63 -26.31 5.58
CA VAL A 357 11.40 -25.67 4.50
C VAL A 357 12.40 -24.66 5.06
N ARG A 358 12.05 -23.94 6.14
CA ARG A 358 12.95 -22.98 6.82
C ARG A 358 14.05 -23.65 7.65
N GLY A 359 13.94 -24.94 7.95
CA GLY A 359 14.88 -25.66 8.81
C GLY A 359 14.82 -25.22 10.29
N THR A 360 13.74 -24.53 10.70
CA THR A 360 13.53 -24.04 12.08
C THR A 360 12.85 -25.08 12.98
N HIS A 361 12.59 -26.27 12.46
CA HIS A 361 12.02 -27.40 13.20
C HIS A 361 13.04 -28.08 14.13
N ASN A 362 12.58 -28.71 15.21
CA ASN A 362 13.43 -29.47 16.13
C ASN A 362 13.56 -30.98 15.79
N CYS A 363 12.88 -31.47 14.75
CA CYS A 363 12.90 -32.89 14.38
C CYS A 363 14.31 -33.43 14.09
N SER A 364 14.71 -34.51 14.77
CA SER A 364 16.05 -35.07 14.71
C SER A 364 16.20 -36.10 13.59
N ARG A 365 17.02 -35.75 12.59
CA ARG A 365 17.45 -36.67 11.53
C ARG A 365 18.16 -37.92 12.08
N HIS A 366 18.75 -37.83 13.27
CA HIS A 366 19.42 -38.96 13.93
C HIS A 366 18.44 -39.88 14.67
N ASN A 367 17.35 -39.33 15.23
CA ASN A 367 16.33 -40.10 15.95
C ASN A 367 15.32 -40.79 15.00
N GLY A 368 15.61 -40.86 13.70
CA GLY A 368 14.70 -41.46 12.71
C GLY A 368 13.51 -40.57 12.31
N GLU A 369 13.57 -39.26 12.52
CA GLU A 369 12.44 -38.34 12.29
C GLU A 369 12.54 -37.57 10.96
N ASN A 370 11.38 -37.17 10.44
CA ASN A 370 11.17 -36.21 9.36
C ASN A 370 10.21 -35.12 9.81
N CYS A 371 10.39 -33.91 9.30
CA CYS A 371 9.45 -32.81 9.51
C CYS A 371 8.26 -32.92 8.55
N LEU A 372 7.05 -32.70 9.07
CA LEU A 372 5.81 -32.52 8.32
C LEU A 372 5.21 -31.15 8.67
N ASN A 373 4.97 -30.32 7.66
CA ASN A 373 4.35 -29.02 7.86
C ASN A 373 2.85 -29.16 8.07
N LEU A 374 2.28 -28.45 9.05
CA LEU A 374 0.86 -28.44 9.39
C LEU A 374 0.39 -26.98 9.61
N PRO A 375 -0.90 -26.68 9.53
CA PRO A 375 -1.39 -25.33 9.79
C PRO A 375 -1.01 -24.83 11.21
N GLY A 376 -0.24 -23.76 11.27
CA GLY A 376 0.24 -23.06 12.47
C GLY A 376 1.35 -23.77 13.26
N HIS A 377 1.92 -24.88 12.77
CA HIS A 377 3.00 -25.62 13.42
C HIS A 377 3.58 -26.73 12.54
N TYR A 378 4.73 -27.29 12.92
CA TYR A 378 5.25 -28.54 12.35
C TYR A 378 5.02 -29.74 13.28
N GLY A 379 4.96 -30.93 12.70
CA GLY A 379 5.00 -32.21 13.39
C GLY A 379 6.25 -33.01 13.01
N CYS A 380 6.87 -33.69 13.99
CA CYS A 380 7.94 -34.64 13.73
C CYS A 380 7.34 -36.05 13.60
N ILE A 381 7.45 -36.63 12.41
CA ILE A 381 6.94 -37.97 12.08
C ILE A 381 8.09 -38.96 11.87
N CYS A 382 7.86 -40.22 12.21
CA CYS A 382 8.86 -41.25 11.94
C CYS A 382 9.08 -41.45 10.44
N ARG A 383 10.34 -41.71 10.08
CA ARG A 383 10.72 -42.05 8.72
C ARG A 383 10.09 -43.34 8.25
N LEU A 384 9.99 -43.45 6.93
CA LEU A 384 9.80 -44.73 6.25
C LEU A 384 10.83 -45.75 6.77
N GLY A 385 10.35 -46.89 7.27
CA GLY A 385 11.16 -47.92 7.94
C GLY A 385 11.30 -47.75 9.47
N TYR A 386 10.71 -46.73 10.08
CA TYR A 386 10.75 -46.47 11.53
C TYR A 386 9.33 -46.40 12.12
N VAL A 387 9.18 -46.77 13.39
CA VAL A 387 7.92 -46.75 14.17
C VAL A 387 8.13 -45.93 15.42
N TYR A 388 7.13 -45.13 15.81
CA TYR A 388 7.17 -44.35 17.04
C TYR A 388 7.01 -45.28 18.26
N ASN A 389 7.99 -45.29 19.15
CA ASN A 389 7.91 -45.98 20.44
C ASN A 389 7.51 -44.96 21.53
N SER A 390 6.37 -45.20 22.18
CA SER A 390 5.78 -44.30 23.18
C SER A 390 6.52 -44.26 24.52
N GLU A 391 7.24 -45.32 24.88
CA GLU A 391 8.00 -45.43 26.13
C GLU A 391 9.32 -44.63 26.04
N THR A 392 10.04 -44.79 24.92
CA THR A 392 11.31 -44.09 24.66
C THR A 392 11.12 -42.71 24.02
N ARG A 393 9.91 -42.41 23.52
CA ARG A 393 9.56 -41.19 22.76
C ARG A 393 10.47 -40.94 21.56
N GLN A 394 10.86 -42.01 20.88
CA GLN A 394 11.77 -41.99 19.73
C GLN A 394 11.24 -42.87 18.61
N CYS A 395 11.64 -42.57 17.37
CA CYS A 395 11.38 -43.44 16.25
C CYS A 395 12.44 -44.56 16.20
N VAL A 396 12.00 -45.80 16.39
CA VAL A 396 12.86 -46.99 16.32
C VAL A 396 12.73 -47.64 14.95
N HIS A 397 13.84 -48.10 14.38
CA HIS A 397 13.84 -48.78 13.08
C HIS A 397 13.09 -50.12 13.19
N SER A 398 12.09 -50.34 12.31
CA SER A 398 11.40 -51.63 12.16
C SER A 398 11.89 -52.34 10.90
N PRO A 399 12.66 -53.44 11.05
CA PRO A 399 13.08 -54.27 9.92
C PRO A 399 11.92 -54.86 9.11
N GLU A 400 10.73 -54.96 9.69
CA GLU A 400 9.51 -55.50 9.07
C GLU A 400 8.98 -54.51 8.04
N ILE A 401 8.87 -53.23 8.44
CA ILE A 401 8.41 -52.14 7.56
C ILE A 401 9.46 -51.86 6.48
N ASP A 402 10.75 -51.81 6.82
CA ASP A 402 11.82 -51.63 5.82
C ASP A 402 11.84 -52.77 4.78
N ARG A 403 11.66 -54.04 5.20
CA ARG A 403 11.51 -55.17 4.27
C ARG A 403 10.29 -55.01 3.36
N ALA A 404 9.12 -54.61 3.90
CA ALA A 404 7.92 -54.38 3.11
C ALA A 404 8.11 -53.26 2.06
N LEU A 405 8.77 -52.16 2.44
CA LEU A 405 9.08 -51.05 1.53
C LEU A 405 10.03 -51.46 0.40
N ARG A 406 11.06 -52.27 0.69
CA ARG A 406 11.99 -52.79 -0.33
C ARG A 406 11.33 -53.75 -1.32
N ILE A 407 10.30 -54.49 -0.90
CA ILE A 407 9.47 -55.31 -1.80
C ILE A 407 8.66 -54.39 -2.72
N CYS A 408 7.97 -53.39 -2.16
CA CYS A 408 7.18 -52.43 -2.94
C CYS A 408 8.01 -51.68 -4.00
N ALA A 409 9.25 -51.29 -3.68
CA ALA A 409 10.15 -50.61 -4.61
C ALA A 409 10.59 -51.47 -5.82
N LYS A 410 10.46 -52.80 -5.75
CA LYS A 410 10.71 -53.72 -6.87
C LYS A 410 9.46 -54.05 -7.68
N GLU A 411 8.27 -53.83 -7.12
CA GLU A 411 6.98 -54.17 -7.74
C GLU A 411 6.31 -52.99 -8.46
N THR A 412 7.06 -52.02 -8.96
CA THR A 412 6.55 -50.95 -9.86
C THR A 412 6.25 -51.47 -11.29
N LYS A 413 5.48 -52.55 -11.37
CA LYS A 413 4.65 -52.95 -12.53
C LYS A 413 3.24 -53.31 -12.05
N ALA A 414 2.50 -52.26 -11.68
CA ALA A 414 1.05 -52.13 -11.81
C ALA A 414 0.14 -53.32 -11.40
N ALA A 415 -0.05 -53.54 -10.08
CA ALA A 415 -1.34 -53.96 -9.52
C ALA A 415 -1.43 -53.74 -7.99
N LYS A 416 -2.65 -53.46 -7.48
CA LYS A 416 -3.05 -53.54 -6.05
C LYS A 416 -2.53 -52.52 -5.01
N ALA A 417 -2.51 -51.22 -5.33
CA ALA A 417 -2.39 -50.17 -4.30
C ALA A 417 -3.43 -50.26 -3.15
N LYS A 418 -4.65 -50.76 -3.41
CA LYS A 418 -5.70 -50.97 -2.39
C LYS A 418 -5.41 -52.06 -1.36
N SER A 419 -4.58 -53.05 -1.69
CA SER A 419 -4.22 -54.14 -0.75
C SER A 419 -3.17 -53.70 0.27
N LEU A 420 -2.38 -52.68 -0.07
CA LEU A 420 -1.20 -52.27 0.67
C LEU A 420 -1.54 -51.37 1.88
N PHE A 421 -2.45 -50.41 1.71
CA PHE A 421 -2.93 -49.57 2.82
C PHE A 421 -3.57 -50.40 3.94
N ALA A 422 -4.29 -51.48 3.61
CA ALA A 422 -4.92 -52.35 4.59
C ALA A 422 -3.89 -53.10 5.47
N GLU A 423 -2.78 -53.54 4.88
CA GLU A 423 -1.76 -54.31 5.59
C GLU A 423 -0.77 -53.42 6.36
N ILE A 424 -0.46 -52.22 5.83
CA ILE A 424 0.26 -51.17 6.58
C ILE A 424 -0.57 -50.73 7.80
N ALA A 425 -1.88 -50.47 7.62
CA ALA A 425 -2.76 -50.11 8.73
C ALA A 425 -2.85 -51.21 9.80
N LYS A 426 -2.98 -52.48 9.40
CA LYS A 426 -2.92 -53.64 10.32
C LYS A 426 -1.60 -53.74 11.09
N THR A 427 -0.49 -53.43 10.45
CA THR A 427 0.84 -53.51 11.09
C THR A 427 0.98 -52.41 12.14
N ILE A 428 0.50 -51.19 11.84
CA ILE A 428 0.45 -50.06 12.77
C ILE A 428 -0.49 -50.35 13.95
N THR A 429 -1.68 -50.92 13.71
CA THR A 429 -2.62 -51.25 14.80
C THR A 429 -2.14 -52.41 15.67
N ARG A 430 -1.37 -53.38 15.12
CA ARG A 430 -0.73 -54.44 15.93
C ARG A 430 0.41 -53.95 16.82
N SER A 431 1.08 -52.84 16.49
CA SER A 431 2.03 -52.21 17.42
C SER A 431 1.37 -51.38 18.53
N ALA A 432 0.04 -51.22 18.49
CA ALA A 432 -0.72 -50.36 19.40
C ALA A 432 -1.45 -51.13 20.52
N GLU A 433 -1.00 -52.33 20.90
CA GLU A 433 -1.55 -53.08 22.05
C GLU A 433 -1.11 -52.50 23.41
N SER A 434 -1.58 -51.28 23.70
CA SER A 434 -1.85 -50.85 25.08
C SER A 434 -3.09 -49.96 25.15
N ARG A 435 -4.24 -50.62 25.27
CA ARG A 435 -5.49 -50.14 25.88
C ARG A 435 -5.94 -48.70 25.55
N TYR A 436 -6.72 -48.54 24.47
CA TYR A 436 -8.01 -47.82 24.55
C TYR A 436 -9.04 -48.48 23.62
N ALA A 437 -10.30 -48.53 24.06
CA ALA A 437 -11.33 -49.37 23.43
C ALA A 437 -11.84 -48.81 22.09
N CYS A 438 -11.95 -49.66 21.08
CA CYS A 438 -12.70 -49.36 19.87
C CYS A 438 -14.22 -49.38 20.12
N TYR A 439 -14.75 -48.27 20.65
CA TYR A 439 -16.16 -47.93 20.53
C TYR A 439 -16.34 -46.71 19.63
N GLY A 440 -16.94 -46.94 18.46
CA GLY A 440 -17.62 -45.92 17.64
C GLY A 440 -16.86 -44.63 17.31
N VAL A 441 -15.98 -44.66 16.30
CA VAL A 441 -15.63 -43.44 15.55
C VAL A 441 -16.14 -43.58 14.11
N ASN A 442 -16.85 -42.54 13.67
CA ASN A 442 -17.70 -42.54 12.49
C ASN A 442 -16.90 -42.61 11.17
N LEU A 443 -17.50 -43.20 10.14
CA LEU A 443 -16.88 -43.48 8.83
C LEU A 443 -16.66 -42.29 7.85
N PRO A 444 -17.14 -41.03 8.04
CA PRO A 444 -17.01 -40.00 7.01
C PRO A 444 -15.65 -39.27 6.99
N LEU A 445 -14.83 -39.36 8.05
CA LEU A 445 -13.52 -38.67 8.08
C LEU A 445 -12.56 -39.19 6.98
N ILE A 446 -12.66 -40.48 6.63
CA ILE A 446 -11.79 -41.11 5.62
C ILE A 446 -12.14 -40.64 4.19
N LEU A 447 -13.39 -40.22 3.94
CA LEU A 447 -13.78 -39.67 2.63
C LEU A 447 -13.22 -38.27 2.38
N ILE A 448 -13.08 -37.44 3.42
CA ILE A 448 -12.59 -36.05 3.29
C ILE A 448 -11.10 -36.02 2.88
N VAL A 449 -10.29 -36.94 3.41
CA VAL A 449 -8.86 -37.04 3.07
C VAL A 449 -8.66 -37.45 1.60
N LEU A 450 -9.57 -38.26 1.03
CA LEU A 450 -9.47 -38.74 -0.36
C LEU A 450 -9.99 -37.75 -1.40
N THR A 451 -10.93 -36.85 -1.05
CA THR A 451 -11.40 -35.80 -1.98
C THR A 451 -10.42 -34.63 -2.10
N VAL A 452 -9.75 -34.24 -1.01
CA VAL A 452 -8.69 -33.22 -1.04
C VAL A 452 -7.51 -33.67 -1.90
N HIS A 453 -7.15 -34.96 -1.85
CA HIS A 453 -6.03 -35.49 -2.64
C HIS A 453 -6.26 -35.53 -4.16
N PHE A 454 -7.51 -35.44 -4.62
CA PHE A 454 -7.86 -35.40 -6.05
C PHE A 454 -7.90 -33.99 -6.64
N TYR A 455 -8.13 -32.95 -5.81
CA TYR A 455 -8.16 -31.56 -6.26
C TYR A 455 -6.76 -30.91 -6.40
N VAL A 456 -5.75 -31.45 -5.73
CA VAL A 456 -4.35 -30.94 -5.77
C VAL A 456 -3.61 -31.40 -7.04
N PHE A 457 -4.22 -32.21 -7.91
CA PHE A 457 -3.60 -32.75 -9.13
C PHE A 457 -4.22 -32.23 -10.44
N LEU A 458 -5.01 -31.15 -10.40
CA LEU A 458 -5.73 -30.63 -11.58
C LEU A 458 -5.87 -29.09 -11.63
N ILE A 459 -4.89 -28.38 -11.04
CA ILE A 459 -4.60 -26.95 -11.30
C ILE A 459 -3.09 -26.83 -11.53
#